data_AF-A0A429VA32-F1
#
_entry.id   AF-A0A429VA32-F1
#
_cell.length_a   1.000
_cell.length_b   1.000
_cell.length_c   1.000
_cell.angle_alpha   90.00
_cell.angle_beta   90.00
_cell.angle_gamma   90.00
#
_symmetry.space_group_name_H-M   'P 1'
#
loop_
_entity.id
_entity.type
_entity.pdbx_description
1 polymer ?
#
loop_
_entity_poly.entity_id
_entity_poly.type
_entity_poly.pdbx_seq_one_letter_code
_entity_poly.pdbx_strand_id
1 'polypeptide(L)'
;MQVDAVTALLQSALLAPAEKPDARPASFAQPAPPVPPAAQPGQVGGIAPSVAMLVTLAATDAGTPGRGAGPREAERGLDGLDALRRALVHGSVPPERIRMLRDWARGRRRSDDPDLAALEQEIELRILVELAKLERRPPG
;
A
#
# COMPACT_ATOMS: atom_id res chain seq x y z
N MET A 1 3.28 -18.57 45.13
CA MET A 1 1.88 -18.09 45.19
C MET A 1 1.85 -16.67 44.65
N GLN A 2 1.42 -16.47 43.40
CA GLN A 2 1.33 -15.13 42.80
C GLN A 2 0.31 -15.09 41.64
N VAL A 3 -0.82 -15.80 41.79
CA VAL A 3 -1.83 -15.96 40.72
C VAL A 3 -3.14 -15.20 41.02
N ASP A 4 -3.28 -14.60 42.20
CA ASP A 4 -4.53 -13.96 42.62
C ASP A 4 -4.72 -12.54 42.05
N ALA A 5 -3.62 -11.81 41.81
CA ALA A 5 -3.69 -10.42 41.36
C ALA A 5 -4.21 -10.26 39.92
N VAL A 6 -3.91 -11.23 39.04
CA VAL A 6 -4.35 -11.20 37.63
C VAL A 6 -5.83 -11.56 37.51
N THR A 7 -6.32 -12.46 38.37
CA THR A 7 -7.72 -12.91 38.39
C THR A 7 -8.65 -11.79 38.88
N ALA A 8 -8.22 -10.99 39.86
CA ALA A 8 -9.00 -9.86 40.36
C ALA A 8 -9.16 -8.72 39.33
N LEU A 9 -8.14 -8.50 38.48
CA LEU A 9 -8.17 -7.48 37.41
C LEU A 9 -9.05 -7.88 36.23
N LEU A 10 -9.19 -9.18 35.98
CA LEU A 10 -10.12 -9.71 34.98
C LEU A 10 -11.58 -9.69 35.47
N GLN A 11 -11.84 -9.92 36.77
CA GLN A 11 -13.20 -9.87 37.32
C GLN A 11 -13.78 -8.45 37.37
N SER A 12 -12.96 -7.41 37.56
CA SER A 12 -13.44 -6.02 37.56
C SER A 12 -13.76 -5.49 36.15
N ALA A 13 -13.21 -6.09 35.09
CA ALA A 13 -13.54 -5.74 33.71
C ALA A 13 -14.86 -6.37 33.21
N LEU A 14 -15.32 -7.47 33.82
CA LEU A 14 -16.54 -8.18 33.40
C LEU A 14 -17.84 -7.67 34.05
N LEU A 15 -17.78 -6.87 35.12
CA LEU A 15 -18.96 -6.31 35.80
C LEU A 15 -19.24 -4.84 35.50
N ALA A 16 -18.50 -4.22 34.58
CA ALA A 16 -18.78 -2.84 34.18
C ALA A 16 -20.05 -2.79 33.31
N PRO A 17 -21.08 -2.01 33.68
CA PRO A 17 -22.21 -1.78 32.78
C PRO A 17 -21.70 -1.04 31.54
N ALA A 18 -21.92 -1.63 30.36
CA ALA A 18 -21.65 -1.00 29.08
C ALA A 18 -22.62 0.18 28.89
N GLU A 19 -22.17 1.40 29.21
CA GLU A 19 -22.86 2.60 28.77
C GLU A 19 -22.80 2.65 27.24
N LYS A 20 -23.99 2.53 26.62
CA LYS A 20 -24.17 2.78 25.19
C LYS A 20 -23.82 4.25 24.93
N PRO A 21 -22.80 4.57 24.12
CA PRO A 21 -22.63 5.94 23.66
C PRO A 21 -23.82 6.29 22.78
N ASP A 22 -24.63 7.23 23.26
CA ASP A 22 -25.74 7.81 22.54
C ASP A 22 -25.16 8.52 21.29
N ALA A 23 -25.36 7.91 20.12
CA ALA A 23 -24.89 8.44 18.86
C ALA A 23 -25.74 9.64 18.46
N ARG A 24 -25.48 10.79 19.10
CA ARG A 24 -25.89 12.10 18.57
C ARG A 24 -25.09 12.33 17.28
N PRO A 25 -25.73 12.52 16.11
CA PRO A 25 -25.00 13.07 14.98
C PRO A 25 -24.60 14.49 15.33
N ALA A 26 -23.31 14.71 15.59
CA ALA A 26 -22.74 16.04 15.60
C ALA A 26 -22.94 16.62 14.20
N SER A 27 -23.85 17.58 14.09
CA SER A 27 -24.05 18.37 12.87
C SER A 27 -22.81 19.22 12.65
N PHE A 28 -21.96 18.80 11.73
CA PHE A 28 -20.86 19.63 11.24
C PHE A 28 -21.43 20.73 10.35
N ALA A 29 -21.66 21.91 10.91
CA ALA A 29 -21.91 23.12 10.14
C ALA A 29 -20.58 23.55 9.50
N GLN A 30 -20.39 23.23 8.22
CA GLN A 30 -19.28 23.74 7.43
C GLN A 30 -19.61 25.19 7.02
N PRO A 31 -18.81 26.20 7.42
CA PRO A 31 -18.96 27.54 6.87
C PRO A 31 -18.60 27.51 5.38
N ALA A 32 -19.52 28.01 4.55
CA ALA A 32 -19.33 28.11 3.11
C ALA A 32 -18.10 28.97 2.78
N PRO A 33 -17.26 28.57 1.81
CA PRO A 33 -16.20 29.44 1.32
C PRO A 33 -16.79 30.66 0.59
N PRO A 34 -16.12 31.81 0.59
CA PRO A 34 -16.53 32.96 -0.21
C PRO A 34 -16.51 32.60 -1.69
N VAL A 35 -17.63 32.85 -2.37
CA VAL A 35 -17.77 32.71 -3.82
C VAL A 35 -16.90 33.79 -4.48
N PRO A 36 -15.89 33.46 -5.30
CA PRO A 36 -15.21 34.46 -6.10
C PRO A 36 -16.15 35.01 -7.18
N PRO A 37 -15.98 36.28 -7.60
CA PRO A 37 -16.81 36.86 -8.66
C PRO A 37 -16.67 36.06 -9.95
N ALA A 38 -17.80 35.92 -10.66
CA ALA A 38 -17.89 35.24 -11.94
C ALA A 38 -16.85 35.78 -12.93
N ALA A 39 -15.95 34.90 -13.37
CA ALA A 39 -15.09 35.17 -14.51
C ALA A 39 -15.97 35.30 -15.76
N GLN A 40 -15.87 36.45 -16.41
CA GLN A 40 -16.45 36.69 -17.73
C GLN A 40 -15.89 35.65 -18.71
N PRO A 41 -16.70 35.04 -19.59
CA PRO A 41 -16.18 34.22 -20.67
C PRO A 41 -15.44 35.11 -21.66
N GLY A 42 -14.16 35.31 -21.41
CA GLY A 42 -13.19 35.76 -22.41
C GLY A 42 -13.17 34.74 -23.53
N GLN A 43 -13.39 35.23 -24.75
CA GLN A 43 -13.57 34.44 -25.95
C GLN A 43 -12.47 33.38 -26.10
N VAL A 44 -12.87 32.11 -26.13
CA VAL A 44 -12.00 31.01 -26.54
C VAL A 44 -11.85 31.10 -28.06
N GLY A 45 -10.94 31.97 -28.50
CA GLY A 45 -10.30 31.78 -29.79
C GLY A 45 -9.56 30.45 -29.72
N GLY A 46 -9.97 29.48 -30.53
CA GLY A 46 -9.36 28.16 -30.58
C GLY A 46 -7.89 28.27 -30.98
N ILE A 47 -7.01 28.33 -29.99
CA ILE A 47 -5.58 28.14 -30.20
C ILE A 47 -5.40 26.64 -30.38
N ALA A 48 -5.34 26.20 -31.64
CA ALA A 48 -4.83 24.86 -31.93
C ALA A 48 -3.42 24.78 -31.33
N PRO A 49 -3.14 23.79 -30.46
CA PRO A 49 -1.82 23.67 -29.86
C PRO A 49 -0.79 23.50 -30.97
N SER A 50 0.27 24.30 -30.94
CA SER A 50 1.33 24.18 -31.93
C SER A 50 2.04 22.84 -31.76
N VAL A 51 2.61 22.30 -32.84
CA VAL A 51 3.40 21.06 -32.78
C VAL A 51 4.54 21.18 -31.76
N ALA A 52 5.14 22.36 -31.63
CA ALA A 52 6.17 22.64 -30.62
C ALA A 52 5.63 22.58 -29.19
N MET A 53 4.39 23.01 -28.96
CA MET A 53 3.71 22.89 -27.67
C MET A 53 3.38 21.43 -27.35
N LEU A 54 2.92 20.66 -28.34
CA LEU A 54 2.66 19.22 -28.18
C LEU A 54 3.96 18.43 -27.95
N VAL A 55 5.06 18.79 -28.62
CA VAL A 55 6.38 18.20 -28.41
C VAL A 55 6.92 18.56 -27.03
N THR A 56 6.76 19.81 -26.58
CA THR A 56 7.16 20.21 -25.22
C THR A 56 6.33 19.49 -24.17
N LEU A 57 5.01 19.38 -24.37
CA LEU A 57 4.13 18.66 -23.45
C LEU A 57 4.48 17.17 -23.42
N ALA A 58 4.76 16.55 -24.57
CA ALA A 58 5.23 15.17 -24.65
C ALA A 58 6.63 14.98 -24.05
N ALA A 59 7.52 15.97 -24.13
CA ALA A 59 8.82 15.93 -23.47
C ALA A 59 8.71 16.09 -21.95
N THR A 60 7.69 16.81 -21.46
CA THR A 60 7.36 16.88 -20.02
C THR A 60 6.58 15.67 -19.52
N ASP A 61 5.78 15.03 -20.38
CA ASP A 61 5.00 13.81 -20.11
C ASP A 61 5.80 12.52 -20.36
N ALA A 62 6.96 12.63 -21.04
CA ALA A 62 7.97 11.60 -21.18
C ALA A 62 8.63 11.33 -19.82
N GLY A 63 7.87 10.68 -18.95
CA GLY A 63 8.33 10.07 -17.72
C GLY A 63 8.06 10.92 -16.49
N THR A 64 6.84 10.86 -15.96
CA THR A 64 6.74 10.60 -14.52
C THR A 64 7.18 9.14 -14.31
N PRO A 65 8.38 8.87 -13.75
CA PRO A 65 8.90 7.52 -13.53
C PRO A 65 8.09 6.69 -12.50
N GLY A 66 6.94 7.17 -12.03
CA GLY A 66 6.13 6.53 -10.98
C GLY A 66 4.97 5.67 -11.48
N ARG A 67 4.21 6.11 -12.50
CA ARG A 67 2.87 5.53 -12.77
C ARG A 67 2.89 4.10 -13.34
N GLY A 68 3.95 3.72 -14.07
CA GLY A 68 4.04 2.37 -14.68
C GLY A 68 5.02 1.41 -14.00
N ALA A 69 5.90 1.91 -13.12
CA ALA A 69 6.94 1.09 -12.49
C ALA A 69 6.43 0.37 -11.24
N GLY A 70 5.57 1.02 -10.46
CA GLY A 70 5.00 0.44 -9.23
C GLY A 70 4.20 -0.84 -9.46
N PRO A 71 3.18 -0.85 -10.36
CA PRO A 71 2.38 -2.06 -10.60
C PRO A 71 3.21 -3.25 -11.07
N ARG A 72 4.18 -3.02 -11.97
CA ARG A 72 5.10 -4.05 -12.45
C ARG A 72 6.01 -4.58 -11.34
N GLU A 73 6.41 -3.72 -10.40
CA GLU A 73 7.22 -4.14 -9.27
C GLU A 73 6.40 -5.01 -8.31
N ALA A 74 5.17 -4.63 -8.01
CA ALA A 74 4.25 -5.44 -7.21
C ALA A 74 4.00 -6.82 -7.84
N GLU A 75 3.73 -6.86 -9.14
CA GLU A 75 3.58 -8.10 -9.91
C GLU A 75 4.82 -9.00 -9.80
N ARG A 76 6.03 -8.45 -9.95
CA ARG A 76 7.28 -9.22 -9.77
C ARG A 76 7.38 -9.87 -8.39
N GLY A 77 6.96 -9.17 -7.33
CA GLY A 77 6.94 -9.72 -5.98
C GLY A 77 5.96 -10.88 -5.84
N LEU A 78 4.75 -10.72 -6.38
CA LEU A 78 3.70 -11.75 -6.39
C LEU A 78 4.11 -12.99 -7.20
N ASP A 79 4.64 -12.80 -8.41
CA ASP A 79 5.15 -13.90 -9.24
C ASP A 79 6.29 -14.66 -8.55
N GLY A 80 7.15 -13.92 -7.82
CA GLY A 80 8.20 -14.48 -6.99
C GLY A 80 7.66 -15.41 -5.89
N LEU A 81 6.63 -14.97 -5.17
CA LEU A 81 5.94 -15.75 -4.13
C LEU A 81 5.26 -16.99 -4.70
N ASP A 82 4.55 -16.85 -5.81
CA ASP A 82 3.84 -17.94 -6.46
C ASP A 82 4.78 -19.04 -6.95
N ALA A 83 5.89 -18.64 -7.56
CA ALA A 83 6.90 -19.57 -8.00
C ALA A 83 7.70 -20.16 -6.84
N LEU A 84 7.87 -19.46 -5.71
CA LEU A 84 8.42 -20.03 -4.48
C LEU A 84 7.50 -21.12 -3.94
N ARG A 85 6.19 -20.85 -3.89
CA ARG A 85 5.18 -21.83 -3.46
C ARG A 85 5.19 -23.07 -4.36
N ARG A 86 5.27 -22.89 -5.68
CA ARG A 86 5.42 -24.02 -6.61
C ARG A 86 6.70 -24.80 -6.33
N ALA A 87 7.84 -24.14 -6.15
CA ALA A 87 9.10 -24.80 -5.85
C ALA A 87 9.03 -25.65 -4.56
N LEU A 88 8.41 -25.10 -3.51
CA LEU A 88 8.17 -25.82 -2.25
C LEU A 88 7.32 -27.08 -2.41
N VAL A 89 6.32 -27.06 -3.29
CA VAL A 89 5.51 -28.25 -3.60
C VAL A 89 6.37 -29.37 -4.22
N HIS A 90 7.39 -29.02 -5.00
CA HIS A 90 8.33 -29.98 -5.59
C HIS A 90 9.47 -30.38 -4.64
N GLY A 91 9.49 -29.84 -3.41
CA GLY A 91 10.48 -30.15 -2.38
C GLY A 91 11.83 -29.46 -2.54
N SER A 92 12.05 -28.67 -3.59
CA SER A 92 13.32 -28.00 -3.84
C SER A 92 13.11 -26.53 -4.19
N VAL A 93 13.81 -25.64 -3.49
CA VAL A 93 13.76 -24.18 -3.73
C VAL A 93 15.09 -23.71 -4.31
N PRO A 94 15.11 -23.13 -5.52
CA PRO A 94 16.34 -22.58 -6.09
C PRO A 94 16.88 -21.41 -5.26
N PRO A 95 18.19 -21.36 -4.96
CA PRO A 95 18.79 -20.28 -4.18
C PRO A 95 18.66 -18.91 -4.86
N GLU A 96 18.62 -18.87 -6.20
CA GLU A 96 18.41 -17.66 -7.00
C GLU A 96 17.05 -17.02 -6.69
N ARG A 97 16.02 -17.84 -6.42
CA ARG A 97 14.68 -17.36 -6.09
C ARG A 97 14.64 -16.71 -4.72
N ILE A 98 15.33 -17.29 -3.75
CA ILE A 98 15.50 -16.73 -2.40
C ILE A 98 16.21 -15.38 -2.49
N ARG A 99 17.29 -15.29 -3.29
CA ARG A 99 18.02 -14.04 -3.51
C ARG A 99 17.14 -12.96 -4.16
N MET A 100 16.45 -13.30 -5.24
CA MET A 100 15.54 -12.39 -5.93
C MET A 100 14.48 -11.80 -4.99
N LEU A 101 13.84 -12.64 -4.17
CA LEU A 101 12.83 -12.18 -3.20
C LEU A 101 13.42 -11.27 -2.12
N ARG A 102 14.63 -11.59 -1.65
CA ARG A 102 15.37 -10.76 -0.68
C ARG A 102 15.75 -9.40 -1.28
N ASP A 103 16.20 -9.39 -2.53
CA ASP A 103 16.60 -8.17 -3.22
C ASP A 103 15.38 -7.29 -3.53
N TRP A 104 14.27 -7.90 -3.94
CA TRP A 104 13.00 -7.20 -4.13
C TRP A 104 12.52 -6.53 -2.84
N ALA A 105 12.52 -7.26 -1.72
CA ALA A 105 12.08 -6.73 -0.43
C ALA A 105 12.96 -5.57 0.05
N ARG A 106 14.28 -5.62 -0.19
CA ARG A 106 15.23 -4.55 0.19
C ARG A 106 15.24 -3.36 -0.77
N GLY A 107 15.00 -3.61 -2.05
CA GLY A 107 15.22 -2.66 -3.13
C GLY A 107 13.98 -1.86 -3.52
N ARG A 108 12.81 -2.19 -2.99
CA ARG A 108 11.58 -1.46 -3.29
C ARG A 108 11.68 0.01 -2.87
N ARG A 109 11.17 0.89 -3.74
CA ARG A 109 10.69 2.23 -3.36
C ARG A 109 9.19 2.19 -3.15
N ARG A 110 8.71 2.84 -2.08
CA ARG A 110 7.28 2.98 -1.79
C ARG A 110 6.59 3.77 -2.91
N SER A 111 5.49 3.25 -3.44
CA SER A 111 4.66 3.98 -4.40
C SER A 111 4.05 5.26 -3.80
N ASP A 112 3.83 6.27 -4.64
CA ASP A 112 3.11 7.51 -4.28
C ASP A 112 1.60 7.29 -4.19
N ASP A 113 1.09 6.25 -4.87
CA ASP A 113 -0.30 5.81 -4.75
C ASP A 113 -0.48 5.03 -3.43
N PRO A 114 -1.33 5.51 -2.50
CA PRO A 114 -1.47 4.92 -1.17
C PRO A 114 -2.02 3.49 -1.21
N ASP A 115 -2.90 3.17 -2.16
CA ASP A 115 -3.50 1.83 -2.26
C ASP A 115 -2.48 0.83 -2.78
N LEU A 116 -1.73 1.23 -3.81
CA LEU A 116 -0.60 0.44 -4.29
C LEU A 116 0.43 0.27 -3.18
N ALA A 117 0.85 1.34 -2.50
CA ALA A 117 1.83 1.28 -1.41
C ALA A 117 1.41 0.34 -0.25
N ALA A 118 0.11 0.23 0.04
CA ALA A 118 -0.41 -0.70 1.04
C ALA A 118 -0.31 -2.16 0.56
N LEU A 119 -0.76 -2.46 -0.66
CA LEU A 119 -0.62 -3.78 -1.28
C LEU A 119 0.85 -4.21 -1.35
N GLU A 120 1.69 -3.27 -1.77
CA GLU A 120 3.12 -3.39 -1.79
C GLU A 120 3.65 -3.86 -0.42
N GLN A 121 3.32 -3.13 0.65
CA GLN A 121 3.74 -3.48 2.01
C GLN A 121 3.28 -4.87 2.45
N GLU A 122 2.08 -5.30 2.07
CA GLU A 122 1.58 -6.64 2.36
C GLU A 122 2.41 -7.73 1.67
N ILE A 123 2.74 -7.52 0.38
CA ILE A 123 3.59 -8.43 -0.38
C ILE A 123 4.98 -8.56 0.27
N GLU A 124 5.57 -7.44 0.70
CA GLU A 124 6.86 -7.43 1.39
C GLU A 124 6.81 -8.23 2.70
N LEU A 125 5.81 -7.96 3.54
CA LEU A 125 5.61 -8.70 4.79
C LEU A 125 5.51 -10.20 4.51
N ARG A 126 4.76 -10.59 3.47
CA ARG A 126 4.62 -12.00 3.11
C ARG A 126 5.94 -12.61 2.66
N ILE A 127 6.71 -11.91 1.83
CA ILE A 127 8.04 -12.34 1.40
C ILE A 127 8.95 -12.57 2.60
N LEU A 128 9.04 -11.61 3.52
CA LEU A 128 9.88 -11.71 4.70
C LEU A 128 9.48 -12.91 5.58
N VAL A 129 8.18 -13.12 5.77
CA VAL A 129 7.65 -14.28 6.51
C VAL A 129 8.01 -15.60 5.81
N GLU A 130 7.86 -15.71 4.50
CA GLU A 130 8.22 -16.93 3.76
C GLU A 130 9.73 -17.21 3.82
N LEU A 131 10.58 -16.18 3.68
CA LEU A 131 12.01 -16.32 3.83
C LEU A 131 12.40 -16.79 5.24
N ALA A 132 11.79 -16.21 6.28
CA ALA A 132 12.02 -16.63 7.67
C ALA A 132 11.58 -18.08 7.93
N LYS A 133 10.50 -18.55 7.27
CA LYS A 133 10.08 -19.95 7.35
C LYS A 133 11.12 -20.89 6.75
N LEU A 134 11.73 -20.53 5.62
CA LEU A 134 12.80 -21.32 4.99
C LEU A 134 14.05 -21.38 5.86
N GLU A 135 14.40 -20.28 6.53
CA GLU A 135 15.53 -20.25 7.47
C GLU A 135 15.27 -21.15 8.70
N ARG A 136 14.03 -21.19 9.19
CA ARG A 136 13.63 -22.07 10.30
C ARG A 136 13.50 -23.54 9.90
N ARG A 137 13.03 -23.81 8.69
CA ARG A 137 12.81 -25.16 8.13
C ARG A 137 13.28 -25.17 6.68
N PRO A 138 14.56 -25.50 6.44
CA PRO A 138 15.05 -25.61 5.07
C PRO A 138 14.30 -26.73 4.33
N PRO A 139 14.06 -26.56 3.01
CA PRO A 139 13.58 -27.67 2.18
C PRO A 139 14.60 -28.82 2.24
N GLY A 140 14.08 -30.05 2.35
CA GLY A 140 14.88 -31.28 2.52
C GLY A 140 15.59 -31.72 1.26
#